data_AF-A0A0Q9SH49-F1
#
_entry.id   AF-A0A0Q9SH49-F1
#
_cell.length_a   1.000
_cell.length_b   1.000
_cell.length_c   1.000
_cell.angle_alpha   90.00
_cell.angle_beta   90.00
_cell.angle_gamma   90.00
#
_symmetry.space_group_name_H-M   'P 1'
#
loop_
_entity.id
_entity.type
_entity.pdbx_description
1 polymer ?
#
loop_
_entity_poly.entity_id
_entity_poly.type
_entity_poly.pdbx_seq_one_letter_code
_entity_poly.pdbx_strand_id
1 'polypeptide(L)'
;MTDRSRLLLLGPVDLRVGDTSLVLGAPRHRALLALLGLAAGRVKPVTAIVDELWGDDPPSTVVNVVQVYVASLRKVLAPAGLTASLVTQSPGYRLMLPPGTVDVELFDQERRAGARREARGDHHGAAAAYRTALDEWRGTALADLDFAPFVAVERSQLEEARLAAVVGWLRCLAALGVHDEAMPAVERELAANPLHEELWGLRATMLYQAGRQSDALTTLRRARRLLSRELGVDPGPGLLEVERRVLAQDPSLTRVAKRPLSGSAVTHVATSASGGFAVVLPDGRRLVLGRRGAVVGRHPDCEIVLDHRDVSRTHARIAATSRGHSVEDLGSTNGTAVNGEPVVPGPEGRPLSHGDRIEIGPLIVRYEAGPAATS
;
A
#
# COMPACT_ATOMS: atom_id res chain seq x y z
N MET A 1 0.41 31.73 -3.24
CA MET A 1 0.93 31.16 -1.98
C MET A 1 -0.15 30.28 -1.32
N THR A 2 -0.65 29.27 -2.04
CA THR A 2 -1.71 28.35 -1.59
C THR A 2 -1.16 27.20 -0.73
N ASP A 3 0.10 27.29 -0.32
CA ASP A 3 0.97 26.12 -0.08
C ASP A 3 0.84 25.49 1.30
N ARG A 4 -0.20 25.84 2.08
CA ARG A 4 -0.42 25.25 3.41
C ARG A 4 -1.88 25.05 3.80
N SER A 5 -2.81 25.02 2.85
CA SER A 5 -4.19 24.66 3.22
C SER A 5 -4.30 23.16 3.49
N ARG A 6 -4.82 22.73 4.63
CA ARG A 6 -5.16 21.31 4.92
C ARG A 6 -6.60 21.17 5.38
N LEU A 7 -7.38 20.39 4.66
CA LEU A 7 -8.71 19.94 5.10
C LEU A 7 -8.53 18.66 5.91
N LEU A 8 -9.02 18.67 7.14
CA LEU A 8 -8.84 17.59 8.09
C LEU A 8 -10.21 16.97 8.44
N LEU A 9 -10.40 15.71 8.08
CA LEU A 9 -11.64 14.95 8.19
C LEU A 9 -11.50 13.69 9.07
N LEU A 10 -10.27 13.23 9.33
CA LEU A 10 -9.94 12.08 10.20
C LEU A 10 -9.92 12.50 11.68
N GLY A 11 -11.02 13.10 12.13
CA GLY A 11 -11.21 13.72 13.44
C GLY A 11 -12.36 14.72 13.36
N PRO A 12 -12.47 15.66 14.32
CA PRO A 12 -13.30 16.85 14.13
C PRO A 12 -12.89 17.60 12.85
N VAL A 13 -13.88 18.07 12.09
CA VAL A 13 -13.67 18.73 10.81
C VAL A 13 -13.00 20.07 11.01
N ASP A 14 -11.87 20.25 10.34
CA ASP A 14 -11.07 21.47 10.41
C ASP A 14 -10.49 21.81 9.04
N LEU A 15 -10.30 23.10 8.76
CA LEU A 15 -9.58 23.57 7.58
C LEU A 15 -8.51 24.53 8.04
N ARG A 16 -7.25 24.12 7.92
CA ARG A 16 -6.09 24.89 8.33
C ARG A 16 -5.45 25.59 7.17
N VAL A 17 -4.86 26.75 7.41
CA VAL A 17 -3.96 27.45 6.49
C VAL A 17 -2.70 27.79 7.27
N GLY A 18 -1.62 27.07 6.98
CA GLY A 18 -0.48 27.02 7.90
C GLY A 18 -0.92 26.40 9.22
N ASP A 19 -0.64 27.10 10.32
CA ASP A 19 -0.99 26.64 11.67
C ASP A 19 -2.33 27.19 12.17
N THR A 20 -3.06 27.93 11.33
CA THR A 20 -4.31 28.60 11.71
C THR A 20 -5.53 27.85 11.20
N SER A 21 -6.43 27.45 12.10
CA SER A 21 -7.75 26.91 11.76
C SER A 21 -8.71 28.02 11.32
N LEU A 22 -9.42 27.80 10.21
CA LEU A 22 -10.45 28.71 9.72
C LEU A 22 -11.77 28.48 10.47
N VAL A 23 -12.49 29.56 10.78
CA VAL A 23 -13.82 29.49 11.39
C VAL A 23 -14.86 29.17 10.31
N LEU A 24 -15.07 27.88 10.07
CA LEU A 24 -15.97 27.35 9.03
C LEU A 24 -17.47 27.66 9.25
N GLY A 25 -17.83 28.26 10.39
CA GLY A 25 -19.18 28.67 10.72
C GLY A 25 -20.04 27.53 11.27
N ALA A 26 -21.34 27.58 10.99
CA ALA A 26 -22.34 26.65 11.51
C ALA A 26 -22.03 25.18 11.16
N PRO A 27 -22.48 24.20 11.98
CA PRO A 27 -22.21 22.78 11.74
C PRO A 27 -22.59 22.30 10.33
N ARG A 28 -23.70 22.81 9.77
CA ARG A 28 -24.15 22.50 8.41
C ARG A 28 -23.19 22.98 7.31
N HIS A 29 -22.47 24.08 7.52
CA HIS A 29 -21.42 24.53 6.58
C HIS A 29 -20.22 23.58 6.60
N ARG A 30 -19.80 23.15 7.80
CA ARG A 30 -18.73 22.17 7.97
C ARG A 30 -19.09 20.82 7.35
N ALA A 31 -20.32 20.37 7.56
CA ALA A 31 -20.83 19.15 6.94
C ALA A 31 -20.79 19.21 5.41
N LEU A 32 -21.21 20.33 4.80
CA LEU A 32 -21.11 20.53 3.35
C LEU A 32 -19.64 20.49 2.88
N LEU A 33 -18.73 21.16 3.59
CA LEU A 33 -17.32 21.16 3.23
C LEU A 33 -16.70 19.75 3.33
N ALA A 34 -17.01 19.03 4.41
CA ALA A 34 -16.56 17.65 4.61
C ALA A 34 -17.06 16.72 3.52
N LEU A 35 -18.36 16.79 3.20
CA LEU A 35 -18.99 16.03 2.12
C LEU A 35 -18.29 16.27 0.77
N LEU A 36 -18.02 17.53 0.42
CA LEU A 36 -17.31 17.86 -0.81
C LEU A 36 -15.83 17.45 -0.77
N GLY A 37 -15.20 17.46 0.40
CA GLY A 37 -13.84 16.96 0.61
C GLY A 37 -13.73 15.46 0.35
N LEU A 38 -14.66 14.67 0.88
CA LEU A 38 -14.73 13.21 0.66
C LEU A 38 -15.03 12.86 -0.81
N ALA A 39 -15.66 13.76 -1.56
CA ALA A 39 -15.86 13.58 -3.00
C ALA A 39 -14.56 13.68 -3.82
N ALA A 40 -13.42 14.05 -3.22
CA ALA A 40 -12.08 14.04 -3.83
C ALA A 40 -12.05 14.73 -5.21
N GLY A 41 -12.55 15.98 -5.26
CA GLY A 41 -12.60 16.77 -6.50
C GLY A 41 -13.73 16.42 -7.48
N ARG A 42 -14.52 15.37 -7.23
CA ARG A 42 -15.71 15.05 -8.05
C ARG A 42 -16.85 16.03 -7.77
N VAL A 43 -17.67 16.26 -8.78
CA VAL A 43 -18.90 17.06 -8.65
C VAL A 43 -19.93 16.26 -7.86
N LYS A 44 -20.42 16.83 -6.76
CA LYS A 44 -21.60 16.36 -6.04
C LYS A 44 -22.83 17.13 -6.53
N PRO A 45 -23.82 16.46 -7.14
CA PRO A 45 -25.08 17.10 -7.54
C PRO A 45 -25.79 17.74 -6.35
N VAL A 46 -26.55 18.83 -6.58
CA VAL A 46 -27.30 19.49 -5.49
C VAL A 46 -28.26 18.52 -4.81
N THR A 47 -28.95 17.66 -5.57
CA THR A 47 -29.88 16.66 -5.01
C THR A 47 -29.17 15.70 -4.06
N ALA A 48 -28.00 15.16 -4.45
CA ALA A 48 -27.20 14.31 -3.56
C ALA A 48 -26.71 15.06 -2.32
N ILE A 49 -26.31 16.33 -2.45
CA ILE A 49 -25.94 17.17 -1.29
C ILE A 49 -27.13 17.31 -0.34
N VAL A 50 -28.34 17.45 -0.87
CA VAL A 50 -29.55 17.55 -0.07
C VAL A 50 -29.80 16.26 0.70
N ASP A 51 -29.81 15.13 0.00
CA ASP A 51 -30.08 13.83 0.62
C ASP A 51 -29.01 13.48 1.67
N GLU A 52 -27.74 13.74 1.39
CA GLU A 52 -26.63 13.42 2.29
C GLU A 52 -26.59 14.32 3.54
N LEU A 53 -27.05 15.57 3.43
CA LEU A 53 -27.13 16.47 4.58
C LEU A 53 -28.43 16.30 5.36
N TRP A 54 -29.60 16.20 4.72
CA TRP A 54 -30.88 16.25 5.44
C TRP A 54 -31.63 14.91 5.47
N GLY A 55 -31.30 13.95 4.61
CA GLY A 55 -32.05 12.71 4.48
C GLY A 55 -33.51 13.00 4.13
N ASP A 56 -34.44 12.37 4.85
CA ASP A 56 -35.87 12.44 4.56
C ASP A 56 -36.56 13.74 5.04
N ASP A 57 -35.87 14.62 5.77
CA ASP A 57 -36.44 15.87 6.33
C ASP A 57 -35.70 17.14 5.83
N PRO A 58 -35.73 17.44 4.52
CA PRO A 58 -35.14 18.66 3.99
C PRO A 58 -36.03 19.90 4.25
N PRO A 59 -35.44 21.09 4.45
CA PRO A 59 -36.18 22.35 4.47
C PRO A 59 -36.97 22.57 3.18
N SER A 60 -38.13 23.25 3.27
CA SER A 60 -38.98 23.58 2.11
C SER A 60 -38.28 24.38 1.01
N THR A 61 -37.15 25.03 1.31
CA THR A 61 -36.34 25.83 0.38
C THR A 61 -34.89 25.32 0.26
N VAL A 62 -34.69 24.00 0.38
CA VAL A 62 -33.37 23.39 0.54
C VAL A 62 -32.34 23.76 -0.55
N VAL A 63 -32.76 23.93 -1.81
CA VAL A 63 -31.84 24.33 -2.89
C VAL A 63 -31.26 25.73 -2.64
N ASN A 64 -32.09 26.67 -2.19
CA ASN A 64 -31.65 28.02 -1.82
C ASN A 64 -30.73 27.96 -0.59
N VAL A 65 -31.03 27.07 0.36
CA VAL A 65 -30.20 26.86 1.56
C VAL A 65 -28.80 26.37 1.20
N VAL A 66 -28.66 25.42 0.27
CA VAL A 66 -27.35 24.95 -0.21
C VAL A 66 -26.54 26.10 -0.84
N GLN A 67 -27.17 26.95 -1.65
CA GLN A 67 -26.52 28.12 -2.24
C GLN A 67 -26.01 29.10 -1.17
N VAL A 68 -26.81 29.35 -0.11
CA VAL A 68 -26.42 30.19 1.03
C VAL A 68 -25.23 29.60 1.78
N TYR A 69 -25.19 28.29 1.97
CA TYR A 69 -24.07 27.60 2.63
C TYR A 69 -22.79 27.71 1.80
N VAL A 70 -22.89 27.51 0.48
CA VAL A 70 -21.76 27.68 -0.45
C VAL A 70 -21.26 29.13 -0.45
N ALA A 71 -22.16 30.12 -0.48
CA ALA A 71 -21.80 31.53 -0.42
C ALA A 71 -21.10 31.88 0.91
N SER A 72 -21.58 31.32 2.03
CA SER A 72 -20.98 31.51 3.35
C SER A 72 -19.59 30.89 3.44
N LEU A 73 -19.43 29.65 2.96
CA LEU A 73 -18.12 28.99 2.89
C LEU A 73 -17.15 29.78 2.00
N ARG A 74 -17.59 30.27 0.83
CA ARG A 74 -16.75 31.10 -0.05
C ARG A 74 -16.22 32.36 0.64
N LYS A 75 -17.02 32.99 1.51
CA LYS A 75 -16.60 34.13 2.32
C LYS A 75 -15.55 33.72 3.36
N VAL A 76 -15.71 32.58 4.02
CA VAL A 76 -14.72 32.04 4.97
C VAL A 76 -13.41 31.65 4.28
N LEU A 77 -13.49 31.14 3.04
CA LEU A 77 -12.34 30.72 2.25
C LEU A 77 -11.58 31.91 1.61
N ALA A 78 -12.20 33.09 1.50
CA ALA A 78 -11.63 34.23 0.81
C ALA A 78 -10.35 34.79 1.43
N PRO A 79 -10.25 34.99 2.76
CA PRO A 79 -9.00 35.44 3.40
C PRO A 79 -7.83 34.48 3.18
N ALA A 80 -8.13 33.19 2.95
CA ALA A 80 -7.14 32.15 2.67
C ALA A 80 -6.78 32.02 1.18
N GLY A 81 -7.40 32.79 0.28
CA GLY A 81 -7.24 32.64 -1.16
C GLY A 81 -7.83 31.34 -1.73
N LEU A 82 -8.74 30.69 -0.99
CA LEU A 82 -9.33 29.38 -1.35
C LEU A 82 -10.74 29.50 -1.96
N THR A 83 -11.25 30.70 -2.22
CA THR A 83 -12.60 30.87 -2.79
C THR A 83 -12.76 30.13 -4.12
N ALA A 84 -11.71 30.11 -4.96
CA ALA A 84 -11.71 29.42 -6.25
C ALA A 84 -11.69 27.89 -6.13
N SER A 85 -11.38 27.34 -4.94
CA SER A 85 -11.44 25.91 -4.67
C SER A 85 -12.87 25.39 -4.59
N LEU A 86 -13.84 26.20 -4.15
CA LEU A 86 -15.25 25.79 -4.09
C LEU A 86 -15.97 26.18 -5.39
N VAL A 87 -15.96 25.27 -6.36
CA VAL A 87 -16.41 25.52 -7.73
C VAL A 87 -17.87 25.12 -7.89
N THR A 88 -18.66 26.01 -8.50
CA THR A 88 -19.99 25.67 -9.02
C THR A 88 -19.82 25.04 -10.39
N GLN A 89 -20.24 23.79 -10.54
CA GLN A 89 -20.19 23.06 -11.80
C GLN A 89 -21.45 22.20 -11.91
N SER A 90 -22.30 22.50 -12.91
CA SER A 90 -23.55 21.77 -13.13
C SER A 90 -23.32 20.24 -13.16
N PRO A 91 -24.14 19.43 -12.45
CA PRO A 91 -25.37 19.79 -11.74
C PRO A 91 -25.19 20.14 -10.25
N GLY A 92 -24.01 20.56 -9.79
CA GLY A 92 -23.79 20.92 -8.39
C GLY A 92 -22.47 21.62 -8.07
N TYR A 93 -21.76 21.08 -7.07
CA TYR A 93 -20.56 21.71 -6.53
C TYR A 93 -19.41 20.71 -6.42
N ARG A 94 -18.18 21.22 -6.52
CA ARG A 94 -16.97 20.45 -6.25
C ARG A 94 -15.98 21.26 -5.42
N LEU A 95 -15.24 20.58 -4.56
CA LEU A 95 -14.12 21.17 -3.83
C LEU A 95 -12.81 20.75 -4.50
N MET A 96 -12.04 21.72 -4.98
CA MET A 96 -10.74 21.54 -5.61
C MET A 96 -9.63 22.05 -4.68
N LEU A 97 -9.02 21.13 -3.95
CA LEU A 97 -7.80 21.42 -3.22
C LEU A 97 -6.60 20.73 -3.91
N PRO A 98 -5.37 21.24 -3.75
CA PRO A 98 -4.18 20.57 -4.27
C PRO A 98 -4.06 19.13 -3.72
N PRO A 99 -3.49 18.18 -4.48
CA PRO A 99 -3.27 16.82 -3.98
C PRO A 99 -2.47 16.82 -2.67
N GLY A 100 -2.86 15.95 -1.73
CA GLY A 100 -2.17 15.83 -0.45
C GLY A 100 -2.50 16.94 0.55
N THR A 101 -3.60 17.67 0.32
CA THR A 101 -4.12 18.66 1.28
C THR A 101 -5.33 18.17 2.07
N VAL A 102 -5.87 17.01 1.72
CA VAL A 102 -6.93 16.34 2.47
C VAL A 102 -6.32 15.16 3.23
N ASP A 103 -6.46 15.11 4.55
CA ASP A 103 -5.86 14.06 5.40
C ASP A 103 -6.32 12.65 5.00
N VAL A 104 -7.57 12.49 4.57
CA VAL A 104 -8.10 11.24 4.01
C VAL A 104 -7.31 10.77 2.78
N GLU A 105 -6.95 11.68 1.86
CA GLU A 105 -6.17 11.33 0.67
C GLU A 105 -4.75 10.89 1.02
N LEU A 106 -4.12 11.60 1.95
CA LEU A 106 -2.77 11.27 2.46
C LEU A 106 -2.75 9.92 3.16
N PHE A 107 -3.72 9.68 4.05
CA PHE A 107 -3.93 8.40 4.72
C PHE A 107 -4.04 7.27 3.69
N ASP A 108 -4.87 7.44 2.68
CA ASP A 108 -5.14 6.39 1.71
C ASP A 108 -3.94 6.14 0.78
N GLN A 109 -3.18 7.18 0.45
CA GLN A 109 -1.92 7.09 -0.29
C GLN A 109 -0.87 6.28 0.48
N GLU A 110 -0.63 6.63 1.74
CA GLU A 110 0.39 5.98 2.58
C GLU A 110 -0.01 4.56 2.99
N ARG A 111 -1.30 4.33 3.27
CA ARG A 111 -1.84 2.97 3.51
C ARG A 111 -1.59 2.06 2.30
N ARG A 112 -1.85 2.54 1.08
CA ARG A 112 -1.59 1.76 -0.15
C ARG A 112 -0.08 1.59 -0.40
N ALA A 113 0.75 2.57 -0.03
CA ALA A 113 2.20 2.43 -0.09
C ALA A 113 2.71 1.35 0.88
N GLY A 114 2.17 1.32 2.10
CA GLY A 114 2.42 0.28 3.10
C GLY A 114 2.11 -1.11 2.56
N ALA A 115 0.90 -1.31 2.01
CA ALA A 115 0.48 -2.58 1.43
C ALA A 115 1.39 -3.05 0.29
N ARG A 116 1.81 -2.14 -0.61
CA ARG A 116 2.75 -2.49 -1.70
C ARG A 116 4.13 -2.89 -1.19
N ARG A 117 4.64 -2.21 -0.16
CA ARG A 117 5.94 -2.54 0.45
C ARG A 117 5.88 -3.87 1.20
N GLU A 118 4.79 -4.10 1.92
CA GLU A 118 4.52 -5.34 2.63
C GLU A 118 4.49 -6.54 1.67
N ALA A 119 3.77 -6.42 0.54
CA ALA A 119 3.69 -7.47 -0.49
C ALA A 119 5.06 -7.82 -1.11
N ARG A 120 6.04 -6.90 -1.05
CA ARG A 120 7.41 -7.09 -1.53
C ARG A 120 8.37 -7.58 -0.42
N GLY A 121 7.87 -7.81 0.79
CA GLY A 121 8.67 -8.21 1.95
C GLY A 121 9.44 -7.06 2.62
N ASP A 122 9.20 -5.80 2.22
CA ASP A 122 9.77 -4.62 2.88
C ASP A 122 8.95 -4.23 4.11
N HIS A 123 9.04 -5.05 5.16
CA HIS A 123 8.29 -4.82 6.39
C HIS A 123 8.70 -3.53 7.12
N HIS A 124 9.96 -3.08 6.99
CA HIS A 124 10.40 -1.83 7.60
C HIS A 124 9.80 -0.61 6.89
N GLY A 125 9.89 -0.56 5.56
CA GLY A 125 9.28 0.53 4.79
C GLY A 125 7.75 0.49 4.81
N ALA A 126 7.15 -0.70 4.93
CA ALA A 126 5.72 -0.86 5.11
C ALA A 126 5.25 -0.37 6.48
N ALA A 127 5.93 -0.75 7.56
CA ALA A 127 5.62 -0.27 8.91
C ALA A 127 5.68 1.27 8.99
N ALA A 128 6.71 1.88 8.39
CA ALA A 128 6.85 3.33 8.33
C ALA A 128 5.68 3.98 7.56
N ALA A 129 5.30 3.45 6.41
CA ALA A 129 4.18 3.99 5.62
C ALA A 129 2.84 3.88 6.36
N TYR A 130 2.55 2.71 6.95
CA TYR A 130 1.33 2.55 7.73
C TYR A 130 1.32 3.48 8.95
N ARG A 131 2.46 3.69 9.63
CA ARG A 131 2.57 4.66 10.71
C ARG A 131 2.24 6.08 10.22
N THR A 132 2.86 6.53 9.13
CA THR A 132 2.57 7.84 8.53
C THR A 132 1.09 8.00 8.15
N ALA A 133 0.46 6.94 7.61
CA ALA A 133 -0.98 6.95 7.37
C ALA A 133 -1.76 7.14 8.68
N LEU A 134 -1.47 6.34 9.70
CA LEU A 134 -2.17 6.38 10.98
C LEU A 134 -1.98 7.71 11.74
N ASP A 135 -0.87 8.40 11.55
CA ASP A 135 -0.59 9.71 12.16
C ASP A 135 -1.50 10.84 11.62
N GLU A 136 -2.17 10.63 10.48
CA GLU A 136 -3.20 11.54 9.96
C GLU A 136 -4.50 11.51 10.81
N TRP A 137 -4.70 10.45 11.60
CA TRP A 137 -5.87 10.31 12.46
C TRP A 137 -5.73 11.11 13.75
N ARG A 138 -6.69 12.00 14.00
CA ARG A 138 -6.77 12.87 15.18
C ARG A 138 -7.87 12.46 16.16
N GLY A 139 -8.62 11.41 15.85
CA GLY A 139 -9.75 10.90 16.62
C GLY A 139 -10.79 10.27 15.72
N THR A 140 -12.02 10.14 16.22
CA THR A 140 -13.17 9.65 15.45
C THR A 140 -13.39 10.50 14.20
N ALA A 141 -13.44 9.87 13.02
CA ALA A 141 -13.66 10.61 11.77
C ALA A 141 -14.99 11.39 11.81
N LEU A 142 -14.96 12.65 11.36
CA LEU A 142 -16.12 13.55 11.30
C LEU A 142 -16.85 13.70 12.66
N ALA A 143 -16.10 13.73 13.77
CA ALA A 143 -16.66 13.64 15.13
C ALA A 143 -17.71 14.72 15.47
N ASP A 144 -17.61 15.91 14.87
CA ASP A 144 -18.49 17.05 15.18
C ASP A 144 -19.74 17.12 14.28
N LEU A 145 -19.98 16.08 13.47
CA LEU A 145 -21.00 16.06 12.43
C LEU A 145 -22.05 14.93 12.58
N ASP A 146 -22.20 14.33 13.76
CA ASP A 146 -23.12 13.19 14.00
C ASP A 146 -24.57 13.44 13.56
N PHE A 147 -25.00 14.70 13.44
CA PHE A 147 -26.34 15.07 12.98
C PHE A 147 -26.56 14.88 11.46
N ALA A 148 -25.50 14.70 10.66
CA ALA A 148 -25.60 14.62 9.21
C ALA A 148 -25.67 13.14 8.74
N PRO A 149 -26.70 12.72 7.98
CA PRO A 149 -26.93 11.32 7.60
C PRO A 149 -25.75 10.62 6.94
N PHE A 150 -25.01 11.31 6.06
CA PHE A 150 -23.86 10.71 5.36
C PHE A 150 -22.73 10.26 6.30
N VAL A 151 -22.61 10.87 7.49
CA VAL A 151 -21.47 10.71 8.38
C VAL A 151 -21.34 9.28 8.90
N ALA A 152 -22.45 8.61 9.21
CA ALA A 152 -22.40 7.24 9.73
C ALA A 152 -21.75 6.26 8.73
N VAL A 153 -22.14 6.37 7.46
CA VAL A 153 -21.62 5.50 6.38
C VAL A 153 -20.16 5.82 6.08
N GLU A 154 -19.82 7.10 5.89
CA GLU A 154 -18.45 7.52 5.59
C GLU A 154 -17.49 7.19 6.76
N ARG A 155 -17.91 7.45 8.00
CA ARG A 155 -17.13 7.09 9.19
C ARG A 155 -16.87 5.59 9.26
N SER A 156 -17.88 4.76 9.01
CA SER A 156 -17.71 3.30 9.03
C SER A 156 -16.66 2.85 8.02
N GLN A 157 -16.70 3.37 6.79
CA GLN A 157 -15.72 3.03 5.75
C GLN A 157 -14.30 3.50 6.10
N LEU A 158 -14.17 4.71 6.65
CA LEU A 158 -12.90 5.26 7.08
C LEU A 158 -12.30 4.44 8.23
N GLU A 159 -13.10 4.07 9.25
CA GLU A 159 -12.65 3.26 10.39
C GLU A 159 -12.26 1.84 9.97
N GLU A 160 -12.97 1.23 9.01
CA GLU A 160 -12.57 -0.05 8.44
C GLU A 160 -11.21 0.05 7.73
N ALA A 161 -11.00 1.11 6.94
CA ALA A 161 -9.72 1.38 6.32
C ALA A 161 -8.60 1.64 7.36
N ARG A 162 -8.92 2.33 8.47
CA ARG A 162 -8.01 2.54 9.61
C ARG A 162 -7.58 1.20 10.20
N LEU A 163 -8.56 0.35 10.51
CA LEU A 163 -8.30 -0.96 11.09
C LEU A 163 -7.41 -1.80 10.18
N ALA A 164 -7.68 -1.82 8.87
CA ALA A 164 -6.83 -2.50 7.90
C ALA A 164 -5.37 -1.97 7.91
N ALA A 165 -5.18 -0.65 8.04
CA ALA A 165 -3.84 -0.05 8.17
C ALA A 165 -3.14 -0.45 9.48
N VAL A 166 -3.88 -0.48 10.60
CA VAL A 166 -3.33 -0.93 11.89
C VAL A 166 -2.95 -2.41 11.84
N VAL A 167 -3.79 -3.27 11.27
CA VAL A 167 -3.49 -4.69 11.11
C VAL A 167 -2.25 -4.90 10.24
N GLY A 168 -2.11 -4.15 9.13
CA GLY A 168 -0.90 -4.19 8.29
C GLY A 168 0.36 -3.70 9.01
N TRP A 169 0.24 -2.65 9.81
CA TRP A 169 1.33 -2.17 10.65
C TRP A 169 1.75 -3.22 11.69
N LEU A 170 0.79 -3.85 12.38
CA LEU A 170 1.03 -4.91 13.36
C LEU A 170 1.64 -6.17 12.73
N ARG A 171 1.21 -6.58 11.53
CA ARG A 171 1.86 -7.66 10.75
C ARG A 171 3.32 -7.35 10.52
N CYS A 172 3.64 -6.12 10.11
CA CYS A 172 5.01 -5.71 9.86
C CYS A 172 5.85 -5.71 11.15
N LEU A 173 5.31 -5.21 12.27
CA LEU A 173 6.03 -5.25 13.55
C LEU A 173 6.27 -6.68 14.05
N ALA A 174 5.27 -7.56 13.93
CA ALA A 174 5.42 -8.97 14.28
C ALA A 174 6.49 -9.66 13.41
N ALA A 175 6.53 -9.36 12.11
CA ALA A 175 7.57 -9.85 11.21
C ALA A 175 8.97 -9.32 11.58
N LEU A 176 9.06 -8.08 12.06
CA LEU A 176 10.31 -7.44 12.49
C LEU A 176 10.73 -7.80 13.92
N GLY A 177 9.91 -8.55 14.68
CA GLY A 177 10.21 -8.88 16.08
C GLY A 177 10.07 -7.69 17.05
N VAL A 178 9.36 -6.62 16.65
CA VAL A 178 9.20 -5.40 17.46
C VAL A 178 7.95 -5.55 18.35
N HIS A 179 8.09 -6.29 19.45
CA HIS A 179 6.94 -6.66 20.30
C HIS A 179 6.50 -5.56 21.27
N ASP A 180 7.42 -4.75 21.78
CA ASP A 180 7.14 -3.75 22.82
C ASP A 180 6.13 -2.69 22.34
N GLU A 181 6.23 -2.29 21.07
CA GLU A 181 5.31 -1.33 20.46
C GLU A 181 4.01 -2.01 19.97
N ALA A 182 4.11 -3.24 19.48
CA ALA A 182 3.00 -3.95 18.86
C ALA A 182 2.00 -4.53 19.89
N MET A 183 2.47 -4.98 21.05
CA MET A 183 1.61 -5.66 22.04
C MET A 183 0.53 -4.73 22.63
N PRO A 184 0.85 -3.52 23.11
CA PRO A 184 -0.19 -2.60 23.59
C PRO A 184 -1.16 -2.17 22.49
N ALA A 185 -0.67 -2.07 21.25
CA ALA A 185 -1.51 -1.70 20.11
C ALA A 185 -2.50 -2.80 19.72
N VAL A 186 -2.06 -4.07 19.63
CA VAL A 186 -2.98 -5.17 19.32
C VAL A 186 -4.01 -5.39 20.43
N GLU A 187 -3.64 -5.19 21.70
CA GLU A 187 -4.58 -5.32 22.82
C GLU A 187 -5.67 -4.24 22.80
N ARG A 188 -5.30 -2.99 22.43
CA ARG A 188 -6.28 -1.91 22.22
C ARG A 188 -7.26 -2.23 21.10
N GLU A 189 -6.75 -2.68 19.95
CA GLU A 189 -7.62 -2.99 18.81
C GLU A 189 -8.46 -4.25 19.07
N LEU A 190 -7.98 -5.24 19.82
CA LEU A 190 -8.78 -6.41 20.22
C LEU A 190 -9.91 -6.04 21.19
N ALA A 191 -9.70 -5.05 22.05
CA ALA A 191 -10.76 -4.57 22.94
C ALA A 191 -11.89 -3.90 22.14
N ALA A 192 -11.55 -3.16 21.09
CA ALA A 192 -12.52 -2.48 20.21
C ALA A 192 -13.14 -3.42 19.15
N ASN A 193 -12.35 -4.37 18.64
CA ASN A 193 -12.70 -5.26 17.53
C ASN A 193 -12.51 -6.74 17.91
N PRO A 194 -13.22 -7.24 18.93
CA PRO A 194 -12.95 -8.56 19.51
C PRO A 194 -13.26 -9.71 18.54
N LEU A 195 -14.05 -9.48 17.49
CA LEU A 195 -14.37 -10.47 16.45
C LEU A 195 -13.37 -10.48 15.26
N HIS A 196 -12.36 -9.60 15.27
CA HIS A 196 -11.38 -9.54 14.18
C HIS A 196 -10.29 -10.62 14.37
N GLU A 197 -10.46 -11.77 13.73
CA GLU A 197 -9.60 -12.95 13.91
C GLU A 197 -8.09 -12.69 13.73
N GLU A 198 -7.71 -11.87 12.75
CA GLU A 198 -6.29 -11.63 12.47
C GLU A 198 -5.57 -10.96 13.64
N LEU A 199 -6.25 -10.11 14.42
CA LEU A 199 -5.66 -9.49 15.61
C LEU A 199 -5.33 -10.54 16.69
N TRP A 200 -6.18 -11.57 16.83
CA TRP A 200 -5.91 -12.69 17.72
C TRP A 200 -4.70 -13.49 17.27
N GLY A 201 -4.59 -13.76 15.95
CA GLY A 201 -3.46 -14.45 15.34
C GLY A 201 -2.14 -13.68 15.53
N LEU A 202 -2.17 -12.35 15.34
CA LEU A 202 -1.02 -11.47 15.56
C LEU A 202 -0.58 -11.46 17.03
N ARG A 203 -1.53 -11.33 17.97
CA ARG A 203 -1.22 -11.39 19.40
C ARG A 203 -0.60 -12.74 19.78
N ALA A 204 -1.17 -13.85 19.32
CA ALA A 204 -0.64 -15.18 19.58
C ALA A 204 0.77 -15.37 18.99
N THR A 205 1.00 -14.88 17.76
CA THR A 205 2.30 -14.93 17.09
C THR A 205 3.37 -14.17 17.90
N MET A 206 3.07 -12.95 18.32
CA MET A 206 4.00 -12.13 19.11
C MET A 206 4.29 -12.72 20.50
N LEU A 207 3.28 -13.29 21.17
CA LEU A 207 3.48 -14.01 22.43
C LEU A 207 4.39 -15.23 22.26
N TYR A 208 4.19 -15.98 21.18
CA TYR A 208 5.04 -17.12 20.86
C TYR A 208 6.49 -16.71 20.56
N GLN A 209 6.68 -15.65 19.77
CA GLN A 209 8.00 -15.07 19.47
C GLN A 209 8.74 -14.59 20.72
N ALA A 210 8.00 -14.10 21.72
CA ALA A 210 8.53 -13.72 23.04
C ALA A 210 8.78 -14.93 23.99
N GLY A 211 8.71 -16.17 23.49
CA GLY A 211 8.92 -17.40 24.28
C GLY A 211 7.72 -17.81 25.15
N ARG A 212 6.57 -17.14 25.02
CA ARG A 212 5.37 -17.36 25.85
C ARG A 212 4.37 -18.28 25.13
N GLN A 213 4.79 -19.48 24.74
CA GLN A 213 3.96 -20.43 23.98
C GLN A 213 2.62 -20.76 24.68
N SER A 214 2.62 -20.95 25.99
CA SER A 214 1.39 -21.22 26.77
C SER A 214 0.36 -20.07 26.64
N ASP A 215 0.83 -18.83 26.65
CA ASP A 215 -0.01 -17.65 26.52
C ASP A 215 -0.53 -17.48 25.08
N ALA A 216 0.28 -17.81 24.08
CA ALA A 216 -0.14 -17.85 22.68
C ALA A 216 -1.30 -18.84 22.47
N LEU A 217 -1.18 -20.08 22.95
CA LEU A 217 -2.25 -21.08 22.86
C LEU A 217 -3.49 -20.68 23.68
N THR A 218 -3.31 -20.03 24.82
CA THR A 218 -4.43 -19.51 25.62
C THR A 218 -5.17 -18.39 24.89
N THR A 219 -4.46 -17.55 24.14
CA THR A 219 -5.02 -16.49 23.29
C THR A 219 -5.91 -17.09 22.19
N LEU A 220 -5.42 -18.11 21.48
CA LEU A 220 -6.17 -18.79 20.41
C LEU A 220 -7.42 -19.51 20.94
N ARG A 221 -7.31 -20.18 22.10
CA ARG A 221 -8.47 -20.78 22.78
C ARG A 221 -9.52 -19.75 23.19
N ARG A 222 -9.10 -18.55 23.61
CA ARG A 222 -10.03 -17.46 23.95
C ARG A 222 -10.75 -16.95 22.70
N ALA A 223 -10.03 -16.76 21.59
CA ALA A 223 -10.60 -16.37 20.31
C ALA A 223 -11.66 -17.37 19.83
N ARG A 224 -11.33 -18.67 19.83
CA ARG A 224 -12.28 -19.75 19.46
C ARG A 224 -13.56 -19.72 20.28
N ARG A 225 -13.45 -19.61 21.61
CA ARG A 225 -14.63 -19.53 22.49
C ARG A 225 -15.48 -18.29 22.20
N LEU A 226 -14.84 -17.16 21.91
CA LEU A 226 -15.55 -15.92 21.60
C LEU A 226 -16.30 -16.04 20.27
N LEU A 227 -15.63 -16.48 19.19
CA LEU A 227 -16.26 -16.64 17.87
C LEU A 227 -17.43 -17.62 17.91
N SER A 228 -17.25 -18.76 18.59
CA SER A 228 -18.32 -19.74 18.78
C SER A 228 -19.50 -19.15 19.57
N ARG A 229 -19.24 -18.36 20.62
CA ARG A 229 -20.29 -17.75 21.44
C ARG A 229 -21.05 -16.63 20.72
N GLU A 230 -20.34 -15.72 20.06
CA GLU A 230 -20.95 -14.51 19.47
C GLU A 230 -21.50 -14.74 18.07
N LEU A 231 -20.89 -15.63 17.29
CA LEU A 231 -21.22 -15.85 15.88
C LEU A 231 -21.69 -17.28 15.58
N GLY A 232 -21.52 -18.23 16.50
CA GLY A 232 -21.87 -19.64 16.27
C GLY A 232 -20.95 -20.35 15.26
N VAL A 233 -19.76 -19.80 15.02
CA VAL A 233 -18.81 -20.32 14.02
C VAL A 233 -17.48 -20.73 14.66
N ASP A 234 -16.78 -21.64 13.99
CA ASP A 234 -15.40 -21.99 14.29
C ASP A 234 -14.40 -20.96 13.71
N PRO A 235 -13.16 -20.91 14.22
CA PRO A 235 -12.11 -20.06 13.67
C PRO A 235 -11.85 -20.29 12.18
N GLY A 236 -11.60 -19.21 11.46
CA GLY A 236 -11.21 -19.25 10.06
C GLY A 236 -9.81 -19.86 9.85
N PRO A 237 -9.47 -20.18 8.59
CA PRO A 237 -8.24 -20.88 8.23
C PRO A 237 -6.97 -20.13 8.65
N GLY A 238 -6.97 -18.79 8.62
CA GLY A 238 -5.84 -17.99 9.05
C GLY A 238 -5.49 -18.18 10.53
N LEU A 239 -6.50 -18.23 11.40
CA LEU A 239 -6.29 -18.41 12.84
C LEU A 239 -5.89 -19.85 13.18
N LEU A 240 -6.49 -20.82 12.47
CA LEU A 240 -6.12 -22.24 12.58
C LEU A 240 -4.67 -22.50 12.15
N GLU A 241 -4.20 -21.83 11.10
CA GLU A 241 -2.82 -21.96 10.64
C GLU A 241 -1.81 -21.43 11.67
N VAL A 242 -2.13 -20.32 12.35
CA VAL A 242 -1.32 -19.82 13.47
C VAL A 242 -1.27 -20.85 14.60
N GLU A 243 -2.42 -21.44 14.98
CA GLU A 243 -2.47 -22.48 16.02
C GLU A 243 -1.61 -23.69 15.65
N ARG A 244 -1.74 -24.18 14.41
CA ARG A 244 -0.96 -25.30 13.89
C ARG A 244 0.54 -25.04 13.97
N ARG A 245 1.01 -23.86 13.53
CA ARG A 245 2.43 -23.49 13.55
C ARG A 245 2.97 -23.33 14.97
N VAL A 246 2.18 -22.77 15.89
CA VAL A 246 2.55 -22.64 17.31
C VAL A 246 2.67 -24.03 17.98
N LEU A 247 1.75 -24.95 17.69
CA LEU A 247 1.78 -26.32 18.22
C LEU A 247 2.98 -27.11 17.65
N ALA A 248 3.27 -26.93 16.36
CA ALA A 248 4.41 -27.56 15.68
C ALA A 248 5.77 -26.94 16.01
N GLN A 249 5.81 -25.88 16.83
CA GLN A 249 7.01 -25.10 17.13
C GLN A 249 7.75 -24.64 15.87
N ASP A 250 6.99 -24.18 14.87
CA ASP A 250 7.51 -23.87 13.55
C ASP A 250 8.57 -22.74 13.59
N PRO A 251 9.83 -22.99 13.18
CA PRO A 251 10.90 -21.99 13.18
C PRO A 251 10.63 -20.76 12.31
N SER A 252 9.69 -20.85 11.37
CA SER A 252 9.30 -19.70 10.54
C SER A 252 8.51 -18.64 11.32
N LEU A 253 7.97 -18.96 12.50
CA LEU A 253 7.33 -17.98 13.38
C LEU A 253 8.34 -17.08 14.10
N THR A 254 9.55 -17.58 14.38
CA THR A 254 10.61 -16.83 15.09
C THR A 254 11.61 -16.19 14.14
N ARG A 255 11.49 -16.43 12.82
CA ARG A 255 12.34 -15.80 11.82
C ARG A 255 11.99 -14.32 11.68
N VAL A 256 12.87 -13.46 12.20
CA VAL A 256 12.76 -12.01 12.00
C VAL A 256 13.05 -11.66 10.53
N ALA A 257 12.14 -10.91 9.92
CA ALA A 257 12.33 -10.36 8.59
C ALA A 257 13.52 -9.40 8.59
N LYS A 258 14.49 -9.65 7.72
CA LYS A 258 15.61 -8.73 7.51
C LYS A 258 15.12 -7.54 6.68
N ARG A 259 15.61 -6.34 7.00
CA ARG A 259 15.41 -5.16 6.16
C ARG A 259 15.89 -5.50 4.75
N PRO A 260 15.04 -5.49 3.70
CA PRO A 260 15.57 -5.52 2.35
C PRO A 260 16.47 -4.30 2.23
N LEU A 261 17.66 -4.49 1.67
CA LEU A 261 18.58 -3.40 1.40
C LEU A 261 17.87 -2.46 0.41
N SER A 262 17.22 -1.42 0.94
CA SER A 262 16.72 -0.31 0.14
C SER A 262 17.90 0.25 -0.62
N GLY A 263 17.78 0.30 -1.94
CA GLY A 263 18.80 0.81 -2.85
C GLY A 263 19.13 2.25 -2.52
N SER A 264 20.13 2.43 -1.66
CA SER A 264 20.97 3.61 -1.63
C SER A 264 22.34 3.16 -2.10
N ALA A 265 22.81 3.81 -3.16
CA ALA A 265 24.13 3.59 -3.74
C ALA A 265 25.20 3.70 -2.65
N VAL A 266 25.75 2.55 -2.25
CA VAL A 266 27.07 2.48 -1.66
C VAL A 266 27.83 1.42 -2.44
N THR A 267 28.76 1.91 -3.23
CA THR A 267 29.89 1.19 -3.82
C THR A 267 30.62 0.44 -2.70
N HIS A 268 30.18 -0.77 -2.39
CA HIS A 268 31.06 -1.75 -1.78
C HIS A 268 31.70 -2.54 -2.90
N VAL A 269 32.90 -2.09 -3.28
CA VAL A 269 33.93 -2.97 -3.83
C VAL A 269 34.15 -4.06 -2.78
N ALA A 270 33.41 -5.16 -2.93
CA ALA A 270 33.72 -6.42 -2.27
C ALA A 270 34.38 -7.31 -3.32
N THR A 271 35.69 -7.17 -3.39
CA THR A 271 36.60 -8.10 -4.02
C THR A 271 36.46 -9.44 -3.30
N SER A 272 35.68 -10.36 -3.83
CA SER A 272 35.87 -11.79 -3.58
C SER A 272 35.32 -12.62 -4.74
N ALA A 273 36.27 -13.22 -5.44
CA ALA A 273 36.08 -14.15 -6.53
C ALA A 273 35.32 -15.40 -6.05
N SER A 274 34.17 -15.64 -6.65
CA SER A 274 33.68 -16.99 -6.97
C SER A 274 32.84 -16.86 -8.23
N GLY A 275 33.16 -17.66 -9.25
CA GLY A 275 32.68 -17.51 -10.63
C GLY A 275 31.15 -17.45 -10.72
N GLY A 276 30.62 -16.24 -10.93
CA GLY A 276 29.19 -16.00 -11.11
C GLY A 276 28.85 -15.72 -12.57
N PHE A 277 27.71 -16.23 -13.02
CA PHE A 277 27.11 -15.84 -14.30
C PHE A 277 26.60 -14.40 -14.20
N ALA A 278 26.72 -13.64 -15.27
CA ALA A 278 26.26 -12.26 -15.33
C ALA A 278 25.77 -11.91 -16.73
N VAL A 279 25.06 -10.80 -16.83
CA VAL A 279 24.76 -10.13 -18.09
C VAL A 279 25.22 -8.69 -18.05
N VAL A 280 25.83 -8.24 -19.14
CA VAL A 280 26.25 -6.85 -19.36
C VAL A 280 25.21 -6.17 -20.24
N LEU A 281 24.58 -5.14 -19.70
CA LEU A 281 23.55 -4.35 -20.36
C LEU A 281 24.15 -3.38 -21.40
N PRO A 282 23.33 -2.82 -22.32
CA PRO A 282 23.79 -1.84 -23.31
C PRO A 282 24.48 -0.61 -22.71
N ASP A 283 24.11 -0.23 -21.49
CA ASP A 283 24.69 0.90 -20.74
C ASP A 283 25.99 0.53 -20.00
N GLY A 284 26.49 -0.69 -20.18
CA GLY A 284 27.70 -1.20 -19.55
C GLY A 284 27.50 -1.72 -18.12
N ARG A 285 26.29 -1.64 -17.55
CA ARG A 285 26.02 -2.22 -16.22
C ARG A 285 26.09 -3.74 -16.29
N ARG A 286 26.80 -4.34 -15.33
CA ARG A 286 26.93 -5.79 -15.19
C ARG A 286 26.02 -6.29 -14.07
N LEU A 287 25.05 -7.14 -14.40
CA LEU A 287 24.09 -7.72 -13.48
C LEU A 287 24.38 -9.21 -13.27
N VAL A 288 24.53 -9.64 -12.03
CA VAL A 288 24.78 -11.05 -11.69
C VAL A 288 23.48 -11.84 -11.79
N LEU A 289 23.53 -12.97 -12.50
CA LEU A 289 22.40 -13.90 -12.62
C LEU A 289 22.44 -14.94 -11.50
N GLY A 290 21.34 -15.03 -10.76
CA GLY A 290 21.14 -16.01 -9.71
C GLY A 290 20.38 -17.26 -10.19
N ARG A 291 20.20 -18.23 -9.28
CA ARG A 291 19.51 -19.52 -9.56
C ARG A 291 18.05 -19.40 -10.03
N ARG A 292 17.42 -18.23 -9.92
CA ARG A 292 16.05 -17.98 -10.40
C ARG A 292 16.00 -17.46 -11.84
N GLY A 293 17.16 -17.17 -12.45
CA GLY A 293 17.19 -16.48 -13.73
C GLY A 293 16.75 -15.02 -13.61
N ALA A 294 16.35 -14.42 -14.73
CA ALA A 294 15.83 -13.06 -14.81
C ALA A 294 14.84 -12.91 -15.96
N VAL A 295 13.75 -12.18 -15.77
CA VAL A 295 12.88 -11.71 -16.84
C VAL A 295 13.40 -10.37 -17.34
N VAL A 296 13.45 -10.23 -18.66
CA VAL A 296 13.91 -9.04 -19.37
C VAL A 296 12.73 -8.37 -20.06
N GLY A 297 12.57 -7.06 -19.92
CA GLY A 297 11.51 -6.33 -20.60
C GLY A 297 11.48 -4.84 -20.27
N ARG A 298 10.53 -4.11 -20.86
CA ARG A 298 10.33 -2.68 -20.61
C ARG A 298 9.55 -2.40 -19.31
N HIS A 299 8.81 -3.38 -18.80
CA HIS A 299 8.00 -3.17 -17.59
C HIS A 299 8.91 -3.01 -16.36
N PRO A 300 8.60 -2.06 -15.43
CA PRO A 300 9.38 -1.87 -14.20
C PRO A 300 9.46 -3.08 -13.27
N ASP A 301 8.58 -4.08 -13.46
CA ASP A 301 8.57 -5.31 -12.66
C ASP A 301 9.49 -6.41 -13.23
N CYS A 302 10.17 -6.20 -14.37
CA CYS A 302 11.17 -7.13 -14.88
C CYS A 302 12.46 -7.02 -14.05
N GLU A 303 13.15 -8.14 -13.79
CA GLU A 303 14.44 -8.11 -13.09
C GLU A 303 15.52 -7.38 -13.91
N ILE A 304 15.42 -7.43 -15.24
CA ILE A 304 16.24 -6.65 -16.17
C ILE A 304 15.33 -5.72 -16.96
N VAL A 305 15.33 -4.44 -16.58
CA VAL A 305 14.54 -3.40 -17.24
C VAL A 305 15.33 -2.79 -18.39
N LEU A 306 14.80 -2.92 -19.61
CA LEU A 306 15.31 -2.29 -20.82
C LEU A 306 14.27 -1.27 -21.30
N ASP A 307 14.48 0.00 -20.95
CA ASP A 307 13.55 1.09 -21.30
C ASP A 307 13.73 1.52 -22.76
N HIS A 308 13.14 0.74 -23.66
CA HIS A 308 13.12 1.05 -25.09
C HIS A 308 11.76 0.66 -25.68
N ARG A 309 11.18 1.55 -26.50
CA ARG A 309 9.82 1.37 -27.06
C ARG A 309 9.64 0.05 -27.82
N ASP A 310 10.70 -0.41 -28.48
CA ASP A 310 10.73 -1.65 -29.27
C ASP A 310 11.02 -2.91 -28.43
N VAL A 311 11.06 -2.77 -27.10
CA VAL A 311 11.11 -3.86 -26.14
C VAL A 311 9.72 -4.05 -25.53
N SER A 312 9.17 -5.26 -25.69
CA SER A 312 7.92 -5.69 -25.04
C SER A 312 7.97 -5.52 -23.52
N ARG A 313 6.79 -5.34 -22.89
CA ARG A 313 6.67 -5.19 -21.43
C ARG A 313 7.36 -6.33 -20.67
N THR A 314 7.14 -7.56 -21.11
CA THR A 314 7.87 -8.78 -20.72
C THR A 314 8.35 -9.43 -22.02
N HIS A 315 9.65 -9.39 -22.30
CA HIS A 315 10.20 -9.70 -23.62
C HIS A 315 10.82 -11.09 -23.68
N ALA A 316 11.75 -11.37 -22.78
CA ALA A 316 12.49 -12.62 -22.74
C ALA A 316 12.70 -13.07 -21.29
N ARG A 317 13.02 -14.35 -21.10
CA ARG A 317 13.45 -14.89 -19.82
C ARG A 317 14.81 -15.55 -19.98
N ILE A 318 15.75 -15.21 -19.12
CA ILE A 318 17.00 -15.94 -18.95
C ILE A 318 16.76 -16.92 -17.79
N ALA A 319 16.55 -18.20 -18.07
CA ALA A 319 16.27 -19.23 -17.08
C ALA A 319 17.55 -19.95 -16.66
N ALA A 320 17.70 -20.25 -15.36
CA ALA A 320 18.81 -21.05 -14.87
C ALA A 320 18.63 -22.52 -15.28
N THR A 321 19.71 -23.15 -15.73
CA THR A 321 19.78 -24.58 -16.07
C THR A 321 20.81 -25.27 -15.18
N SER A 322 20.89 -26.60 -15.25
CA SER A 322 21.89 -27.38 -14.50
C SER A 322 23.35 -27.05 -14.85
N ARG A 323 23.59 -26.39 -16.00
CA ARG A 323 24.92 -26.06 -16.52
C ARG A 323 25.16 -24.57 -16.75
N GLY A 324 24.21 -23.70 -16.44
CA GLY A 324 24.32 -22.27 -16.72
C GLY A 324 22.95 -21.62 -16.87
N HIS A 325 22.70 -20.99 -18.01
CA HIS A 325 21.42 -20.37 -18.33
C HIS A 325 21.00 -20.67 -19.77
N SER A 326 19.69 -20.61 -20.05
CA SER A 326 19.12 -20.52 -21.38
C SER A 326 18.27 -19.27 -21.50
N VAL A 327 18.08 -18.76 -22.71
CA VAL A 327 17.18 -17.65 -23.01
C VAL A 327 15.95 -18.14 -23.76
N GLU A 328 14.79 -17.66 -23.34
CA GLU A 328 13.48 -17.94 -23.91
C GLU A 328 12.85 -16.63 -24.36
N ASP A 329 12.28 -16.60 -25.57
CA ASP A 329 11.41 -15.50 -26.00
C ASP A 329 10.00 -15.70 -25.42
N LEU A 330 9.46 -14.68 -24.74
CA LEU A 330 8.14 -14.76 -24.08
C LEU A 330 6.99 -14.27 -24.98
N GLY A 331 7.09 -14.50 -26.30
CA GLY A 331 6.12 -14.01 -27.28
C GLY A 331 6.28 -12.52 -27.53
N SER A 332 7.52 -12.06 -27.66
CA SER A 332 7.82 -10.65 -27.85
C SER A 332 7.42 -10.17 -29.26
N THR A 333 7.09 -8.89 -29.40
CA THR A 333 6.68 -8.32 -30.69
C THR A 333 7.79 -8.32 -31.75
N ASN A 334 9.05 -8.16 -31.33
CA ASN A 334 10.20 -8.03 -32.23
C ASN A 334 11.13 -9.25 -32.21
N GLY A 335 10.81 -10.27 -31.42
CA GLY A 335 11.63 -11.46 -31.24
C GLY A 335 12.89 -11.24 -30.39
N THR A 336 13.41 -12.36 -29.87
CA THR A 336 14.72 -12.44 -29.21
C THR A 336 15.66 -13.23 -30.13
N ALA A 337 16.91 -12.78 -30.26
CA ALA A 337 17.95 -13.52 -30.99
C ALA A 337 19.22 -13.67 -30.14
N VAL A 338 20.03 -14.69 -30.43
CA VAL A 338 21.36 -14.87 -29.83
C VAL A 338 22.38 -14.98 -30.94
N ASN A 339 23.36 -14.07 -30.96
CA ASN A 339 24.40 -13.98 -31.98
C ASN A 339 23.82 -13.92 -33.41
N GLY A 340 22.74 -13.16 -33.61
CA GLY A 340 22.05 -13.00 -34.89
C GLY A 340 21.08 -14.13 -35.27
N GLU A 341 20.97 -15.19 -34.47
CA GLU A 341 20.05 -16.30 -34.73
C GLU A 341 18.80 -16.21 -33.83
N PRO A 342 17.58 -16.23 -34.40
CA PRO A 342 16.34 -16.16 -33.63
C PRO A 342 16.22 -17.28 -32.58
N VAL A 343 15.70 -16.94 -31.42
CA VAL A 343 15.32 -17.89 -30.36
C VAL A 343 13.92 -18.38 -30.67
N VAL A 344 13.79 -19.68 -30.97
CA VAL A 344 12.50 -20.30 -31.22
C VAL A 344 11.74 -20.44 -29.88
N PRO A 345 10.45 -20.06 -29.81
CA PRO A 345 9.64 -20.27 -28.62
C PRO A 345 9.53 -21.76 -28.29
N GLY A 346 9.85 -22.15 -27.04
CA GLY A 346 9.80 -23.54 -26.60
C GLY A 346 10.31 -23.72 -25.16
N PRO A 347 9.92 -24.82 -24.49
CA PRO A 347 10.09 -25.00 -23.04
C PRO A 347 11.55 -25.11 -22.57
N GLU A 348 12.49 -25.41 -23.47
CA GLU A 348 13.91 -25.58 -23.12
C GLU A 348 14.73 -24.28 -23.28
N GLY A 349 14.23 -23.31 -24.07
CA GLY A 349 14.95 -22.12 -24.47
C GLY A 349 16.26 -22.41 -25.23
N ARG A 350 17.00 -21.37 -25.61
CA ARG A 350 18.31 -21.47 -26.25
C ARG A 350 19.42 -21.38 -25.19
N PRO A 351 20.30 -22.38 -25.03
CA PRO A 351 21.42 -22.33 -24.09
C PRO A 351 22.37 -21.15 -24.35
N LEU A 352 22.90 -20.54 -23.29
CA LEU A 352 23.82 -19.41 -23.35
C LEU A 352 25.26 -19.81 -22.97
N SER A 353 26.22 -19.32 -23.76
CA SER A 353 27.67 -19.48 -23.57
C SER A 353 28.33 -18.13 -23.28
N HIS A 354 29.45 -18.15 -22.55
CA HIS A 354 30.21 -16.93 -22.27
C HIS A 354 30.52 -16.16 -23.56
N GLY A 355 30.18 -14.87 -23.58
CA GLY A 355 30.37 -13.98 -24.72
C GLY A 355 29.14 -13.84 -25.63
N ASP A 356 28.09 -14.62 -25.42
CA ASP A 356 26.88 -14.56 -26.25
C ASP A 356 26.22 -13.18 -26.20
N ARG A 357 25.81 -12.70 -27.38
CA ARG A 357 25.06 -11.45 -27.58
C ARG A 357 23.58 -11.78 -27.68
N ILE A 358 22.81 -11.43 -26.67
CA ILE A 358 21.36 -11.57 -26.63
C ILE A 358 20.74 -10.27 -27.15
N GLU A 359 20.07 -10.35 -28.28
CA GLU A 359 19.41 -9.24 -28.97
C GLU A 359 17.95 -9.18 -28.53
N ILE A 360 17.54 -8.04 -27.98
CA ILE A 360 16.21 -7.79 -27.41
C ILE A 360 15.71 -6.46 -27.99
N GLY A 361 14.92 -6.54 -29.06
CA GLY A 361 14.66 -5.38 -29.91
C GLY A 361 15.98 -4.83 -30.49
N PRO A 362 16.24 -3.50 -30.42
CA PRO A 362 17.51 -2.93 -30.91
C PRO A 362 18.66 -3.00 -29.88
N LEU A 363 18.42 -3.57 -28.70
CA LEU A 363 19.37 -3.58 -27.59
C LEU A 363 20.10 -4.92 -27.51
N ILE A 364 21.37 -4.87 -27.09
CA ILE A 364 22.22 -6.05 -26.95
C ILE A 364 22.64 -6.20 -25.49
N VAL A 365 22.32 -7.36 -24.92
CA VAL A 365 22.76 -7.80 -23.61
C VAL A 365 23.81 -8.89 -23.80
N ARG A 366 24.99 -8.77 -23.20
CA ARG A 366 26.05 -9.79 -23.32
C ARG A 366 26.04 -10.74 -22.13
N TYR A 367 26.08 -12.03 -22.37
CA TYR A 367 26.16 -13.03 -21.30
C TYR A 367 27.62 -13.33 -20.94
N GLU A 368 27.92 -13.34 -19.65
CA GLU A 368 29.24 -13.70 -19.12
C GLU A 368 29.09 -14.88 -18.17
N ALA A 369 29.69 -16.02 -18.48
CA ALA A 369 29.95 -17.05 -17.47
C ALA A 369 31.32 -16.78 -16.81
N GLY A 370 31.39 -16.80 -15.47
CA GLY A 370 32.66 -16.86 -14.78
C GLY A 370 33.40 -18.17 -15.08
N PRO A 371 34.73 -18.24 -14.94
CA PRO A 371 35.45 -19.50 -15.09
C PRO A 371 34.86 -20.52 -14.11
N ALA A 372 34.45 -21.68 -14.62
CA ALA A 372 34.05 -22.79 -13.78
C ALA A 372 35.22 -23.09 -12.84
N ALA A 373 35.00 -23.02 -11.54
CA ALA A 373 35.95 -23.56 -10.58
C ALA A 373 35.99 -25.08 -10.83
N THR A 374 36.96 -25.52 -11.64
CA THR A 374 37.31 -26.93 -11.77
C THR A 374 37.79 -27.41 -10.42
N SER A 375 36.96 -28.28 -9.83
CA SER A 375 37.23 -29.28 -8.79
C SER A 375 37.63 -28.80 -7.39
#